data_AF-A0A1I7L8W8-F1
#
_entry.id   AF-A0A1I7L8W8-F1
#
_cell.length_a   1.000
_cell.length_b   1.000
_cell.length_c   1.000
_cell.angle_alpha   90.00
_cell.angle_beta   90.00
_cell.angle_gamma   90.00
#
_symmetry.space_group_name_H-M   'P 1'
#
loop_
_entity.id
_entity.type
_entity.pdbx_description
1 polymer ?
#
loop_
_entity_poly.entity_id
_entity_poly.type
_entity_poly.pdbx_seq_one_letter_code
_entity_poly.pdbx_strand_id
1 'polypeptide(L)'
;MANAVALQTRQPRAAGPTRVTLPPLHPAAAWASLPAEARDTLGTTLVDLVFQDFLSGAAYAEEDRVLTDDEQRSAAIERAERLLNRIYDDVAAALPALFGPAGENPAWVEDYRAGRLSISHEGVLS
;
A
#
# COMPACT_ATOMS: atom_id res chain seq x y z
N MET A 1 -7.48 -73.96 -6.56
CA MET A 1 -8.45 -72.83 -6.63
C MET A 1 -7.67 -71.56 -6.32
N ALA A 2 -7.44 -70.72 -7.34
CA ALA A 2 -6.60 -69.53 -7.24
C ALA A 2 -7.45 -68.31 -6.83
N ASN A 3 -7.13 -67.69 -5.70
CA ASN A 3 -7.74 -66.44 -5.26
C ASN A 3 -6.88 -65.26 -5.75
N ALA A 4 -7.44 -64.47 -6.66
CA ALA A 4 -6.80 -63.26 -7.18
C ALA A 4 -6.93 -62.12 -6.16
N VAL A 5 -5.77 -61.56 -5.76
CA VAL A 5 -5.64 -60.36 -4.93
C VAL A 5 -5.93 -59.14 -5.79
N ALA A 6 -7.01 -58.42 -5.49
CA ALA A 6 -7.33 -57.14 -6.12
C ALA A 6 -6.46 -56.02 -5.51
N LEU A 7 -5.41 -55.62 -6.21
CA LEU A 7 -4.64 -54.41 -5.93
C LEU A 7 -5.52 -53.19 -6.24
N GLN A 8 -6.12 -52.60 -5.21
CA GLN A 8 -6.74 -51.29 -5.31
C GLN A 8 -5.64 -50.24 -5.49
N THR A 9 -5.45 -49.79 -6.72
CA THR A 9 -4.71 -48.58 -7.06
C THR A 9 -5.39 -47.39 -6.38
N ARG A 10 -4.84 -46.94 -5.24
CA ARG A 10 -5.22 -45.68 -4.62
C ARG A 10 -4.86 -44.55 -5.57
N GLN A 11 -5.88 -44.00 -6.23
CA GLN A 11 -5.79 -42.79 -7.03
C GLN A 11 -5.32 -41.63 -6.13
N PRO A 12 -4.27 -40.88 -6.48
CA PRO A 12 -3.87 -39.72 -5.70
C PRO A 12 -4.97 -38.66 -5.81
N ARG A 13 -5.50 -38.26 -4.65
CA ARG A 13 -6.50 -37.20 -4.53
C ARG A 13 -5.85 -35.91 -5.08
N ALA A 14 -6.33 -35.43 -6.22
CA ALA A 14 -5.92 -34.13 -6.74
C ALA A 14 -6.10 -33.08 -5.63
N ALA A 15 -5.04 -32.37 -5.30
CA ALA A 15 -5.10 -31.22 -4.42
C ALA A 15 -6.12 -30.24 -5.01
N GLY A 16 -7.16 -29.90 -4.25
CA GLY A 16 -8.11 -28.87 -4.65
C GLY A 16 -7.36 -27.54 -4.89
N PRO A 17 -7.90 -26.64 -5.74
CA PRO A 17 -7.25 -25.38 -6.00
C PRO A 17 -7.09 -24.63 -4.68
N THR A 18 -5.84 -24.45 -4.26
CA THR A 18 -5.48 -23.49 -3.22
C THR A 18 -6.03 -22.16 -3.72
N ARG A 19 -7.13 -21.68 -3.10
CA ARG A 19 -7.55 -20.29 -3.30
C ARG A 19 -6.36 -19.45 -2.83
N VAL A 20 -5.55 -19.00 -3.78
CA VAL A 20 -4.63 -17.90 -3.54
C VAL A 20 -5.54 -16.75 -3.18
N THR A 21 -5.69 -16.49 -1.88
CA THR A 21 -6.36 -15.30 -1.40
C THR A 21 -5.52 -14.15 -1.95
N LEU A 22 -6.06 -13.44 -2.94
CA LEU A 22 -5.41 -12.24 -3.45
C LEU A 22 -5.14 -11.34 -2.24
N PRO A 23 -3.92 -10.76 -2.12
CA PRO A 23 -3.65 -9.82 -1.05
C PRO A 23 -4.68 -8.68 -1.09
N PRO A 24 -4.93 -8.00 0.03
CA PRO A 24 -5.91 -6.91 0.05
C PRO A 24 -5.52 -5.84 -0.98
N LEU A 25 -6.19 -5.83 -2.13
CA LEU A 25 -5.96 -4.86 -3.20
C LEU A 25 -6.76 -3.55 -2.98
N HIS A 26 -7.42 -3.45 -1.82
CA HIS A 26 -8.08 -2.25 -1.34
C HIS A 26 -7.12 -1.48 -0.40
N PRO A 27 -6.79 -0.20 -0.66
CA PRO A 27 -5.83 0.58 0.12
C PRO A 27 -6.09 0.57 1.63
N ALA A 28 -7.34 0.74 2.06
CA ALA A 28 -7.68 0.73 3.49
C ALA A 28 -7.43 -0.64 4.16
N ALA A 29 -7.67 -1.75 3.45
CA ALA A 29 -7.42 -3.08 3.97
C ALA A 29 -5.92 -3.39 4.00
N ALA A 30 -5.18 -2.95 2.99
CA ALA A 30 -3.73 -3.05 2.96
C ALA A 30 -3.09 -2.26 4.11
N TRP A 31 -3.52 -1.01 4.32
CA TRP A 31 -3.12 -0.21 5.47
C TRP A 31 -3.43 -0.90 6.79
N ALA A 32 -4.64 -1.41 6.97
CA ALA A 32 -5.05 -2.11 8.19
C ALA A 32 -4.23 -3.39 8.47
N SER A 33 -3.66 -4.01 7.43
CA SER A 33 -2.81 -5.19 7.55
C SER A 33 -1.37 -4.90 7.96
N LEU A 34 -0.92 -3.64 7.93
CA LEU A 34 0.42 -3.26 8.35
C LEU A 34 0.64 -3.50 9.85
N PRO A 35 1.86 -3.91 10.27
CA PRO A 35 2.26 -3.90 11.67
C PRO A 35 1.97 -2.55 12.33
N ALA A 36 1.59 -2.55 13.61
CA ALA A 36 1.28 -1.31 14.33
C ALA A 36 2.42 -0.29 14.24
N GLU A 37 3.66 -0.73 14.46
CA GLU A 37 4.86 0.11 14.36
C GLU A 37 5.01 0.78 12.98
N ALA A 38 4.70 0.06 11.90
CA ALA A 38 4.76 0.60 10.54
C ALA A 38 3.65 1.64 10.32
N ARG A 39 2.42 1.36 10.79
CA ARG A 39 1.31 2.32 10.72
C ARG A 39 1.61 3.59 11.52
N ASP A 40 2.19 3.46 12.70
CA ASP A 40 2.52 4.58 13.57
C ASP A 40 3.64 5.44 12.95
N THR A 41 4.66 4.80 12.37
CA THR A 41 5.76 5.50 11.70
C THR A 41 5.26 6.29 10.48
N LEU A 42 4.50 5.65 9.61
CA LEU A 42 3.92 6.29 8.41
C LEU A 42 2.91 7.38 8.80
N GLY A 43 2.04 7.09 9.77
CA GLY A 43 1.04 8.03 10.27
C GLY A 43 1.66 9.27 10.90
N THR A 44 2.71 9.10 11.72
CA THR A 44 3.43 10.23 12.33
C THR A 44 4.10 11.10 11.27
N THR A 45 4.68 10.48 10.24
CA THR A 45 5.29 11.19 9.10
C THR A 45 4.24 12.00 8.34
N LEU A 46 3.05 11.44 8.10
CA LEU A 46 1.94 12.14 7.45
C LEU A 46 1.42 13.31 8.30
N VAL A 47 1.33 13.14 9.62
CA VAL A 47 0.91 14.23 10.52
C VAL A 47 1.95 15.35 10.54
N ASP A 48 3.25 15.02 10.56
CA ASP A 48 4.31 16.03 10.49
C ASP A 48 4.26 16.78 9.15
N LEU A 49 4.08 16.08 8.02
CA LEU A 49 3.90 16.70 6.71
C LEU A 49 2.80 17.78 6.76
N VAL A 50 1.59 17.39 7.18
CA VAL A 50 0.43 18.29 7.24
C VAL A 50 0.68 19.45 8.21
N PHE A 51 1.39 19.20 9.30
CA PHE A 51 1.76 20.23 10.26
C PHE A 51 2.76 21.24 9.66
N GLN A 52 3.75 20.79 8.90
CA GLN A 52 4.68 21.69 8.19
C GLN A 52 3.98 22.51 7.11
N ASP A 53 3.07 21.90 6.34
CA ASP A 53 2.25 22.62 5.36
C ASP A 53 1.38 23.68 6.04
N PHE A 54 0.78 23.37 7.20
CA PHE A 54 0.05 24.33 8.00
C PHE A 54 0.95 25.50 8.43
N LEU A 55 2.15 25.22 8.96
CA LEU A 55 3.11 26.24 9.39
C LEU A 55 3.60 27.12 8.23
N SER A 56 3.73 26.57 7.02
CA SER A 56 4.10 27.35 5.83
C SER A 56 3.14 28.50 5.54
N GLY A 57 1.87 28.37 5.98
CA GLY A 57 0.84 29.37 5.74
C GLY A 57 0.40 29.49 4.28
N ALA A 58 0.80 28.57 3.39
CA ALA A 58 0.54 28.68 1.95
C ALA A 58 -0.96 28.67 1.59
N ALA A 59 -1.78 27.99 2.40
CA ALA A 59 -3.24 27.94 2.25
C ALA A 59 -3.98 29.11 2.93
N TYR A 60 -3.28 29.99 3.65
CA TYR A 60 -3.88 31.02 4.50
C TYR A 60 -3.53 32.44 4.01
N ALA A 61 -4.47 33.36 4.23
CA ALA A 61 -4.22 34.79 4.09
C ALA A 61 -3.12 35.22 5.07
N GLU A 62 -2.40 36.30 4.77
CA GLU A 62 -1.21 36.70 5.54
C GLU A 62 -1.53 36.96 7.01
N GLU A 63 -2.71 37.53 7.25
CA GLU A 63 -3.23 37.85 8.60
C GLU A 63 -3.49 36.60 9.45
N ASP A 64 -3.77 35.45 8.80
CA ASP A 64 -4.12 34.19 9.44
C ASP A 64 -2.93 33.22 9.56
N ARG A 65 -1.74 33.61 9.08
CA ARG A 65 -0.54 32.77 9.15
C ARG A 65 -0.02 32.69 10.58
N VAL A 66 0.33 31.48 11.01
CA VAL A 66 0.95 31.24 12.32
C VAL A 66 2.38 31.76 12.36
N LEU A 67 3.15 31.48 11.31
CA LEU A 67 4.51 32.00 11.15
C LEU A 67 4.44 33.28 10.31
N THR A 68 4.94 34.38 10.88
CA THR A 68 5.05 35.67 10.18
C THR A 68 6.42 35.90 9.56
N ASP A 69 7.41 35.10 9.95
CA ASP A 69 8.78 35.17 9.44
C ASP A 69 8.93 34.33 8.17
N ASP A 70 9.41 34.94 7.10
CA ASP A 70 9.52 34.28 5.79
C ASP A 70 10.58 33.17 5.75
N GLU A 71 11.64 33.27 6.56
CA GLU A 71 12.67 32.22 6.63
C GLU A 71 12.12 30.97 7.31
N GLN A 72 11.41 31.14 8.43
CA GLN A 72 10.73 30.03 9.11
C GLN A 72 9.66 29.37 8.23
N ARG A 73 8.89 30.17 7.49
CA ARG A 73 7.90 29.65 6.53
C ARG A 73 8.56 28.87 5.41
N SER A 74 9.65 29.38 4.85
CA SER A 74 10.42 28.71 3.80
C SER A 74 10.99 27.38 4.31
N ALA A 75 11.52 27.35 5.53
CA ALA A 75 12.01 26.12 6.16
C ALA A 75 10.89 25.08 6.37
N ALA A 76 9.67 25.52 6.70
CA ALA A 76 8.51 24.65 6.80
C ALA A 76 8.13 24.04 5.44
N ILE A 77 8.12 24.84 4.37
CA ILE A 77 7.87 24.36 2.98
C ILE A 77 8.89 23.29 2.61
N GLU A 78 10.19 23.57 2.75
CA GLU A 78 11.23 22.62 2.39
C GLU A 78 11.13 21.32 3.20
N ARG A 79 10.72 21.42 4.48
CA ARG A 79 10.51 20.23 5.31
C ARG A 79 9.31 19.43 4.83
N ALA A 80 8.19 20.08 4.51
CA ALA A 80 7.01 19.42 3.95
C ALA A 80 7.38 18.71 2.64
N GLU A 81 8.09 19.36 1.72
CA GLU A 81 8.53 18.74 0.46
C GLU A 81 9.41 17.50 0.68
N ARG A 82 10.36 17.55 1.63
CA ARG A 82 11.17 16.38 2.00
C ARG A 82 10.32 15.25 2.58
N LEU A 83 9.37 15.57 3.46
CA LEU A 83 8.45 14.58 4.05
C LEU A 83 7.52 13.99 2.99
N LEU A 84 7.07 14.79 2.03
CA LEU A 84 6.21 14.35 0.94
C LEU A 84 6.91 13.31 0.08
N ASN A 85 8.11 13.62 -0.40
CA ASN A 85 8.91 12.68 -1.19
C ASN A 85 9.16 11.38 -0.41
N ARG A 86 9.50 11.51 0.87
CA ARG A 86 9.75 10.35 1.73
C ARG A 86 8.50 9.47 1.93
N ILE A 87 7.33 10.06 2.21
CA ILE A 87 6.13 9.27 2.52
C ILE A 87 5.66 8.47 1.30
N TYR A 88 5.84 8.98 0.08
CA TYR A 88 5.56 8.22 -1.14
C TYR A 88 6.39 6.94 -1.21
N ASP A 89 7.71 7.06 -1.01
CA ASP A 89 8.62 5.92 -1.05
C ASP A 89 8.37 4.93 0.10
N ASP A 90 8.20 5.45 1.33
CA ASP A 90 7.99 4.64 2.53
C ASP A 90 6.66 3.85 2.46
N VAL A 91 5.57 4.47 1.97
CA VAL A 91 4.27 3.78 1.77
C VAL A 91 4.37 2.72 0.69
N ALA A 92 5.01 3.02 -0.45
CA ALA A 92 5.18 2.06 -1.54
C ALA A 92 5.97 0.83 -1.07
N ALA A 93 7.06 1.06 -0.33
CA ALA A 93 7.89 -0.01 0.23
C ALA A 93 7.17 -0.84 1.29
N ALA A 94 6.31 -0.24 2.11
CA ALA A 94 5.54 -0.94 3.13
C ALA A 94 4.41 -1.81 2.55
N LEU A 95 3.93 -1.50 1.33
CA LEU A 95 2.76 -2.13 0.72
C LEU A 95 3.09 -2.74 -0.67
N PRO A 96 4.06 -3.68 -0.76
CA PRO A 96 4.50 -4.23 -2.04
C PRO A 96 3.42 -5.03 -2.77
N ALA A 97 2.40 -5.52 -2.05
CA ALA A 97 1.25 -6.15 -2.70
C ALA A 97 0.42 -5.16 -3.52
N LEU A 98 0.39 -3.88 -3.12
CA LEU A 98 -0.31 -2.82 -3.86
C LEU A 98 0.56 -2.17 -4.91
N PHE A 99 1.84 -1.93 -4.61
CA PHE A 99 2.70 -1.08 -5.43
C PHE A 99 3.86 -1.81 -6.11
N GLY A 100 4.08 -3.08 -5.79
CA GLY A 100 5.21 -3.87 -6.27
C GLY A 100 6.48 -3.61 -5.45
N PRO A 101 7.52 -4.44 -5.63
CA PRO A 101 8.84 -4.11 -5.11
C PRO A 101 9.46 -2.95 -5.90
N ALA A 102 10.52 -2.35 -5.36
CA ALA A 102 11.19 -1.21 -5.98
C ALA A 102 11.64 -1.54 -7.42
N GLY A 103 11.16 -0.73 -8.38
CA GLY A 103 11.49 -0.88 -9.80
C GLY A 103 10.62 -1.88 -10.58
N GLU A 104 9.64 -2.53 -9.94
CA GLU A 104 8.79 -3.54 -10.57
C GLU A 104 7.31 -3.26 -10.32
N ASN A 105 6.45 -3.73 -11.24
CA ASN A 105 5.00 -3.68 -11.04
C ASN A 105 4.55 -4.83 -10.12
N PRO A 106 3.48 -4.64 -9.31
CA PRO A 106 2.91 -5.73 -8.52
C PRO A 106 2.25 -6.78 -9.42
N ALA A 107 2.18 -8.02 -8.92
CA ALA A 107 1.70 -9.17 -9.69
C ALA A 107 0.28 -8.99 -10.28
N TRP A 108 -0.59 -8.25 -9.58
CA TRP A 108 -1.97 -8.03 -10.03
C TRP A 108 -2.08 -7.19 -11.31
N VAL A 109 -1.03 -6.45 -11.69
CA VAL A 109 -1.02 -5.65 -12.93
C VAL A 109 -1.16 -6.52 -14.17
N GLU A 110 -0.57 -7.73 -14.17
CA GLU A 110 -0.72 -8.67 -15.30
C GLU A 110 -2.14 -9.24 -15.38
N ASP A 111 -2.79 -9.47 -14.23
CA ASP A 111 -4.18 -9.91 -14.19
C ASP A 111 -5.13 -8.81 -14.69
N TYR A 112 -4.87 -7.55 -14.35
CA TYR A 112 -5.60 -6.41 -14.91
C TYR A 112 -5.41 -6.30 -16.43
N ARG A 113 -4.16 -6.38 -16.91
CA ARG A 113 -3.85 -6.33 -18.36
C ARG A 113 -4.53 -7.45 -19.15
N ALA A 114 -4.69 -8.62 -18.54
CA ALA A 114 -5.38 -9.75 -19.15
C ALA A 114 -6.92 -9.70 -19.00
N GLY A 115 -7.48 -8.62 -18.44
CA GLY A 115 -8.92 -8.45 -18.24
C GLY A 115 -9.50 -9.36 -17.14
N ARG A 116 -8.65 -9.90 -16.26
CA ARG A 116 -9.07 -10.75 -15.12
C ARG A 116 -9.40 -9.95 -13.87
N LEU A 117 -8.98 -8.68 -13.82
CA LEU A 117 -9.30 -7.73 -12.74
C LEU A 117 -9.87 -6.45 -13.34
N SER A 118 -10.62 -5.71 -12.52
CA SER A 118 -11.05 -4.35 -12.84
C SER A 118 -10.57 -3.39 -11.74
N ILE A 119 -10.38 -2.12 -12.08
CA ILE A 119 -9.98 -1.09 -11.12
C ILE A 119 -11.16 -0.14 -10.91
N SER A 120 -11.45 0.15 -9.65
CA SER A 120 -12.40 1.18 -9.24
C SER A 120 -11.67 2.33 -8.56
N HIS A 121 -12.38 3.41 -8.25
CA HIS A 121 -11.84 4.50 -7.44
C HIS A 121 -11.49 4.09 -6.01
N GLU A 122 -12.04 2.97 -5.52
CA GLU A 122 -11.79 2.45 -4.16
C GLU A 122 -10.66 1.41 -4.11
N GLY A 123 -10.19 0.91 -5.27
CA GLY A 123 -9.13 -0.09 -5.35
C GLY A 123 -9.34 -1.12 -6.47
N VAL A 124 -8.54 -2.19 -6.46
CA VAL A 124 -8.64 -3.27 -7.45
C VAL A 124 -9.72 -4.27 -7.02
N LEU A 125 -10.63 -4.56 -7.93
CA LEU A 125 -11.74 -5.49 -7.75
C LEU A 125 -11.43 -6.80 -8.50
N SER A 126 -11.60 -7.92 -7.80
CA SER A 126 -11.50 -9.29 -8.33
C SER A 126 -12.78 -9.76 -9.00
#